data_AF-A0A535FA69-F1
#
_entry.id   AF-A0A535FA69-F1
#
_cell.length_a   1.000
_cell.length_b   1.000
_cell.length_c   1.000
_cell.angle_alpha   90.00
_cell.angle_beta   90.00
_cell.angle_gamma   90.00
#
_symmetry.space_group_name_H-M   'P 1'
#
loop_
_entity.id
_entity.type
_entity.pdbx_description
1 polymer ?
#
loop_
_entity_poly.entity_id
_entity_poly.type
_entity_poly.pdbx_seq_one_letter_code
_entity_poly.pdbx_strand_id
1 'polypeptide(L)' 'MKNPAVFYGAIVVAIISLVLGIYYAIPGVYHVATSGSHPAMDPQPAHIVLFVALAIIAVLAALVTRPKSRVR' A
#
# COMPACT_ATOMS: atom_id res chain seq x y z
N MET A 1 -8.04 18.47 -13.69
CA MET A 1 -8.10 19.17 -12.39
C MET A 1 -7.18 18.42 -11.42
N LYS A 2 -6.07 19.01 -10.96
CA LYS A 2 -5.21 18.35 -9.97
C LYS A 2 -5.84 18.56 -8.59
N ASN A 3 -6.68 17.61 -8.17
CA ASN A 3 -7.33 17.67 -6.87
C ASN A 3 -6.28 17.35 -5.78
N PRO A 4 -5.92 18.30 -4.91
CA PRO A 4 -4.92 18.06 -3.86
C PRO A 4 -5.32 16.92 -2.91
N ALA A 5 -6.63 16.68 -2.72
CA ALA A 5 -7.12 15.57 -1.92
C ALA A 5 -6.68 14.21 -2.50
N VAL A 6 -6.60 14.07 -3.83
CA VAL A 6 -6.14 12.83 -4.48
C VAL A 6 -4.64 12.62 -4.26
N PHE A 7 -3.85 13.70 -4.27
CA PHE A 7 -2.42 13.61 -3.97
C PHE A 7 -2.15 13.12 -2.54
N TYR A 8 -2.75 13.77 -1.55
CA TYR A 8 -2.57 13.36 -0.15
C TYR A 8 -3.20 12.01 0.14
N GLY A 9 -4.39 11.74 -0.41
CA GLY A 9 -5.05 10.44 -0.30
C GLY A 9 -4.20 9.31 -0.87
N ALA A 10 -3.58 9.51 -2.04
CA ALA A 10 -2.70 8.53 -2.65
C ALA A 10 -1.45 8.25 -1.80
N ILE A 11 -0.87 9.26 -1.14
CA ILE A 11 0.24 9.06 -0.20
C ILE A 11 -0.20 8.22 1.00
N VAL A 12 -1.35 8.55 1.61
CA VAL A 12 -1.87 7.81 2.77
C VAL A 12 -2.13 6.35 2.41
N VAL A 13 -2.77 6.10 1.26
CA VAL A 13 -3.01 4.74 0.76
C VAL A 13 -1.68 4.01 0.52
N ALA A 14 -0.70 4.66 -0.09
CA ALA A 14 0.61 4.05 -0.33
C ALA A 14 1.28 3.58 0.96
N ILE A 15 1.26 4.42 2.01
CA ILE A 15 1.83 4.09 3.32
C ILE A 15 1.10 2.91 3.96
N ILE A 16 -0.23 2.96 4.01
CA ILE A 16 -1.05 1.89 4.62
C ILE A 16 -0.83 0.57 3.88
N SER A 17 -0.85 0.58 2.55
CA SER A 17 -0.59 -0.61 1.74
C SER A 17 0.82 -1.15 1.99
N LEU A 18 1.85 -0.30 2.06
CA LEU A 18 3.22 -0.77 2.34
C LEU A 18 3.33 -1.41 3.74
N VAL A 19 2.72 -0.79 4.76
CA VAL A 19 2.69 -1.33 6.12
C VAL A 19 1.98 -2.68 6.15
N LEU A 20 0.86 -2.84 5.44
CA LEU A 20 0.17 -4.13 5.33
C LEU A 20 1.04 -5.17 4.61
N GLY A 21 1.72 -4.80 3.54
CA GLY A 21 2.64 -5.70 2.83
C GLY A 21 3.76 -6.22 3.75
N ILE A 22 4.33 -5.35 4.59
CA ILE A 22 5.34 -5.72 5.59
C ILE A 22 4.72 -6.61 6.66
N TYR A 23 3.55 -6.25 7.20
CA TYR A 23 2.83 -7.06 8.19
C TYR A 23 2.63 -8.49 7.70
N TYR A 24 2.17 -8.68 6.45
CA TYR A 24 1.97 -10.00 5.85
C TYR A 24 3.25 -10.77 5.51
N ALA A 25 4.43 -10.13 5.62
CA ALA A 25 5.73 -10.74 5.38
C ALA A 25 6.43 -11.24 6.65
N ILE A 26 5.95 -10.86 7.84
CA ILE A 26 6.60 -11.19 9.11
C ILE A 26 6.11 -12.57 9.59
N PRO A 27 6.99 -13.59 9.68
CA PRO A 27 6.61 -14.88 10.24
C PRO A 27 6.38 -14.79 11.75
N GLY A 28 5.49 -15.63 12.28
CA GLY A 28 5.23 -15.69 13.73
C GLY A 28 4.33 -14.58 14.25
N VAL A 29 3.71 -13.79 13.36
CA VAL A 29 2.66 -12.83 13.69
C VAL A 29 1.33 -13.35 13.15
N TYR A 30 0.24 -13.13 13.90
CA TYR A 30 -1.09 -13.54 13.46
C TYR A 30 -1.59 -12.65 12.32
N HIS A 31 -1.80 -13.26 11.15
CA HIS A 31 -2.36 -12.66 9.95
C HIS A 31 -3.89 -12.76 9.95
N VAL A 32 -4.57 -11.60 9.95
CA VAL A 32 -6.04 -11.54 10.04
C VAL A 32 -6.71 -12.04 8.75
N ALA A 33 -6.15 -11.74 7.58
CA ALA A 33 -6.65 -12.26 6.31
C ALA A 33 -5.70 -13.32 5.76
N THR A 34 -6.22 -14.54 5.58
CA THR A 34 -5.49 -15.64 4.96
C THR A 34 -6.23 -16.11 3.71
N SER A 35 -5.52 -16.77 2.81
CA SER A 35 -6.12 -17.39 1.62
C SER A 35 -6.32 -18.88 1.83
N GLY A 36 -7.58 -19.34 1.83
CA GLY A 36 -7.92 -20.76 1.96
C GLY A 36 -7.49 -21.34 3.32
N SER A 37 -6.77 -22.46 3.30
CA SER A 37 -6.25 -23.13 4.49
C SER A 37 -4.83 -22.72 4.89
N HIS A 38 -4.31 -21.59 4.36
CA HIS A 38 -2.95 -21.13 4.67
C HIS A 38 -2.83 -20.78 6.17
N PRO A 39 -1.79 -21.25 6.88
CA PRO A 39 -1.64 -20.99 8.30
C PRO A 39 -1.58 -19.49 8.61
N ALA A 40 -2.28 -19.07 9.66
CA ALA A 40 -2.39 -17.65 10.02
C ALA A 40 -1.07 -17.07 10.56
N MET A 41 -0.14 -17.89 11.02
CA MET A 41 1.16 -17.42 11.53
C MET A 41 2.26 -17.42 10.47
N ASP A 42 1.98 -17.97 9.29
CA ASP A 42 2.92 -18.00 8.18
C ASP A 42 2.75 -16.74 7.31
N PRO A 43 3.84 -16.23 6.72
CA PRO A 43 3.78 -15.17 5.73
C PRO A 43 2.75 -15.48 4.63
N GLN A 44 2.11 -14.45 4.08
CA GLN A 44 1.06 -14.58 3.08
C GLN A 44 1.50 -14.00 1.73
N PRO A 45 2.24 -14.74 0.87
CA PRO A 45 2.84 -14.21 -0.36
C PRO A 45 1.87 -13.45 -1.27
N ALA A 46 0.64 -13.96 -1.43
CA ALA A 46 -0.38 -13.30 -2.24
C ALA A 46 -0.77 -11.91 -1.70
N HIS A 47 -0.93 -11.78 -0.38
CA HIS A 47 -1.23 -10.50 0.26
C HIS A 47 -0.04 -9.55 0.22
N ILE A 48 1.19 -10.05 0.42
CA ILE A 48 2.42 -9.25 0.28
C ILE A 48 2.47 -8.64 -1.13
N VAL A 49 2.35 -9.47 -2.17
CA VAL A 49 2.38 -9.01 -3.57
C VAL A 49 1.25 -8.02 -3.85
N LEU A 50 0.03 -8.30 -3.39
CA LEU A 50 -1.11 -7.41 -3.56
C LEU A 50 -0.86 -6.03 -2.96
N PHE A 51 -0.45 -5.98 -1.69
CA PHE A 51 -0.28 -4.72 -0.98
C PHE A 51 0.94 -3.93 -1.45
N VAL A 52 2.03 -4.60 -1.83
CA VAL A 52 3.19 -3.94 -2.46
C VAL A 52 2.81 -3.36 -3.82
N ALA A 53 2.05 -4.10 -4.65
CA ALA A 53 1.58 -3.60 -5.94
C ALA A 53 0.65 -2.38 -5.77
N LEU A 54 -0.29 -2.43 -4.82
CA LEU A 54 -1.15 -1.30 -4.49
C LEU A 54 -0.36 -0.08 -4.02
N ALA A 55 0.67 -0.28 -3.19
CA ALA A 55 1.54 0.80 -2.74
C ALA A 55 2.24 1.47 -3.94
N ILE A 56 2.77 0.68 -4.89
CA ILE A 56 3.40 1.21 -6.11
C ILE A 56 2.39 2.02 -6.93
N ILE A 57 1.19 1.50 -7.17
CA ILE A 57 0.13 2.19 -7.92
C ILE A 57 -0.24 3.52 -7.24
N ALA A 58 -0.37 3.53 -5.91
CA ALA A 58 -0.69 4.71 -5.14
C ALA A 58 0.44 5.76 -5.21
N VAL A 59 1.71 5.33 -5.16
CA VAL A 59 2.85 6.24 -5.40
C VAL A 59 2.79 6.84 -6.81
N LEU A 60 2.53 6.05 -7.84
CA LEU A 60 2.37 6.57 -9.21
C LEU A 60 1.23 7.59 -9.31
N ALA A 61 0.08 7.31 -8.68
CA ALA A 61 -1.04 8.23 -8.61
C ALA A 61 -0.66 9.55 -7.92
N ALA A 62 0.09 9.48 -6.80
CA ALA A 62 0.60 10.67 -6.12
C ALA A 62 1.55 11.48 -7.03
N LEU A 63 2.46 10.82 -7.76
CA LEU A 63 3.38 11.51 -8.67
C LEU A 63 2.64 12.27 -9.79
N VAL A 64 1.60 11.67 -10.37
CA VAL A 64 0.80 12.29 -11.45
C VAL A 64 -0.09 13.43 -10.93
N THR A 65 -0.64 13.28 -9.71
CA THR A 65 -1.55 14.26 -9.10
C THR A 65 -0.83 15.34 -8.28
N ARG A 66 0.49 15.24 -8.12
CA ARG A 66 1.33 16.20 -7.39
C ARG A 66 1.00 17.64 -7.80
N PRO A 67 0.65 18.53 -6.84
CA PRO A 67 0.51 19.95 -7.09
C PRO A 67 1.83 20.52 -7.64
N LYS A 68 1.77 21.32 -8.70
CA LYS A 68 2.96 22.04 -9.17
C LYS A 68 3.29 23.11 -8.12
N SER A 69 4.56 23.20 -7.71
CA SER A 69 5.01 24.33 -6.89
C SER A 69 4.84 25.60 -7.71
N ARG A 70 4.17 26.62 -7.16
CA ARG A 70 4.26 27.99 -7.67
C ARG A 70 5.59 28.56 -7.20
N VAL A 71 6.68 28.14 -7.83
CA VAL A 71 7.92 28.92 -7.77
C VAL A 71 7.77 29.97 -8.87
N ARG A 72 7.48 31.20 -8.45
CA ARG A 72 7.64 32.40 -9.29
C ARG A 72 9.08 32.87 -9.16
#